data_AF-A0A6S7B1C8-F1
#
_entry.id   AF-A0A6S7B1C8-F1
#
_cell.length_a   1.000
_cell.length_b   1.000
_cell.length_c   1.000
_cell.angle_alpha   90.00
_cell.angle_beta   90.00
_cell.angle_gamma   90.00
#
_symmetry.space_group_name_H-M   'P 1'
#
loop_
_entity.id
_entity.type
_entity.pdbx_description
1 polymer ?
#
loop_
_entity_poly.entity_id
_entity_poly.type
_entity_poly.pdbx_seq_one_letter_code
_entity_poly.pdbx_strand_id
1 'polypeptide(L)' 'MAITYQADEFKTDVRLDGKKIGEIRKVPDGFQYFPKGQKKGGFIYSTQDNCRKSLEES' A
#
# COMPACT_ATOMS: atom_id res chain seq x y z
N MET A 1 0.42 -16.13 3.93
CA MET A 1 0.76 -15.57 2.60
C MET A 1 1.80 -14.48 2.84
N ALA A 2 2.86 -14.37 2.01
CA ALA A 2 3.88 -13.33 2.20
C ALA A 2 3.53 -12.09 1.38
N ILE A 3 3.34 -10.95 2.05
CA ILE A 3 3.23 -9.65 1.39
C ILE A 3 4.65 -9.10 1.22
N THR A 4 4.95 -8.59 0.04
CA THR A 4 6.22 -7.94 -0.27
C THR A 4 5.97 -6.50 -0.67
N TYR A 5 6.86 -5.62 -0.22
CA TYR A 5 6.79 -4.19 -0.46
C TYR A 5 8.01 -3.77 -1.27
N GLN A 6 7.79 -3.21 -2.45
CA GLN A 6 8.83 -2.56 -3.23
C GLN A 6 8.69 -1.06 -3.08
N ALA A 7 9.56 -0.46 -2.26
CA ALA A 7 9.66 0.98 -2.16
C ALA A 7 10.35 1.54 -3.42
N ASP A 8 9.71 2.53 -4.01
CA ASP A 8 10.17 3.35 -5.12
C ASP A 8 10.26 4.80 -4.63
N GLU A 9 10.94 5.68 -5.37
CA GLU A 9 11.22 7.07 -4.95
C GLU A 9 9.95 7.88 -4.60
N PHE A 10 8.79 7.50 -5.17
CA PHE A 10 7.52 8.21 -4.97
C PHE A 10 6.39 7.35 -4.38
N LYS A 11 6.53 6.02 -4.32
CA LYS A 11 5.44 5.10 -3.95
C LYS A 11 5.99 3.77 -3.43
N THR A 12 5.12 2.92 -2.89
CA THR A 12 5.50 1.57 -2.48
C THR A 12 4.55 0.56 -3.09
N ASP A 13 5.03 -0.23 -4.04
CA ASP A 13 4.27 -1.30 -4.66
C ASP A 13 4.04 -2.45 -3.67
N VAL A 14 2.79 -2.89 -3.54
CA VAL A 14 2.39 -3.99 -2.66
C VAL A 14 2.11 -5.21 -3.52
N ARG A 15 2.81 -6.31 -3.23
CA ARG A 15 2.65 -7.58 -3.93
C ARG A 15 2.31 -8.68 -2.94
N LEU A 16 1.28 -9.45 -3.26
CA LEU A 16 0.88 -10.64 -2.52
C LEU A 16 1.21 -11.84 -3.40
N ASP A 17 2.01 -12.77 -2.88
CA ASP A 17 2.38 -13.99 -3.61
C ASP A 17 3.01 -13.69 -5.00
N GLY A 18 3.89 -12.67 -5.05
CA GLY A 18 4.52 -12.20 -6.29
C GLY A 18 3.60 -11.40 -7.23
N LYS A 19 2.29 -11.34 -6.98
CA LYS A 19 1.33 -10.57 -7.78
C LYS A 19 1.13 -9.18 -7.20
N LYS A 20 1.33 -8.13 -8.01
CA LYS A 20 0.98 -6.76 -7.62
C LYS A 20 -0.53 -6.64 -7.35
N ILE A 21 -0.87 -6.37 -6.10
CA ILE A 21 -2.25 -6.17 -5.63
C ILE A 21 -2.58 -4.70 -5.42
N GLY A 22 -1.58 -3.82 -5.32
CA GLY A 22 -1.78 -2.39 -5.19
C GLY A 22 -0.48 -1.60 -5.02
N GLU A 23 -0.62 -0.34 -4.63
CA GLU A 23 0.49 0.55 -4.33
C GLU A 23 0.12 1.54 -3.22
N ILE A 24 1.04 1.81 -2.31
CA ILE A 24 0.91 2.82 -1.28
C ILE A 24 1.50 4.11 -1.84
N ARG A 25 0.74 5.19 -1.81
CA ARG A 25 1.22 6.52 -2.20
C ARG A 25 1.15 7.47 -1.02
N LYS A 26 2.12 8.39 -0.97
CA LYS A 26 2.07 9.51 -0.04
C LYS A 26 1.05 10.53 -0.56
N VAL A 27 0.07 10.84 0.25
CA VAL A 27 -0.97 11.85 0.03
C VAL A 27 -0.78 12.99 1.04
N PRO A 28 -1.37 14.17 0.84
CA PRO A 28 -1.21 15.31 1.76
C PRO A 28 -1.57 14.95 3.22
N ASP A 29 -2.54 14.04 3.36
CA ASP A 29 -3.11 13.61 4.63
C ASP A 29 -2.37 12.40 5.25
N GLY A 30 -1.35 11.85 4.57
CA GLY A 30 -0.57 10.70 5.06
C GLY A 30 -0.17 9.71 3.96
N PHE A 31 -0.43 8.43 4.17
CA PHE A 31 -0.15 7.33 3.25
C PHE A 31 -1.42 6.57 2.93
N GLN A 32 -1.76 6.47 1.67
CA GLN A 32 -2.98 5.79 1.25
C GLN A 32 -2.65 4.60 0.37
N TYR A 33 -3.29 3.46 0.67
CA TYR A 33 -3.19 2.27 -0.16
C TYR A 33 -4.17 2.33 -1.34
N PHE A 34 -3.66 2.13 -2.55
CA PHE A 34 -4.42 2.09 -3.79
C PHE A 34 -4.41 0.66 -4.35
N PRO A 35 -5.52 -0.09 -4.22
CA PRO A 35 -5.61 -1.41 -4.82
C PRO A 35 -5.57 -1.32 -6.35
N LYS A 36 -4.90 -2.30 -6.96
CA LYS A 36 -4.70 -2.37 -8.40
C LYS A 36 -6.05 -2.42 -9.11
N GLY A 37 -6.27 -1.49 -10.03
CA GLY A 37 -7.50 -1.41 -10.82
C GLY A 37 -8.58 -0.50 -10.23
N GLN A 38 -8.39 0.04 -9.02
CA GLN A 38 -9.28 1.06 -8.46
C GLN A 38 -8.65 2.45 -8.51
N LYS A 39 -9.45 3.44 -8.90
CA LYS A 39 -9.06 4.87 -8.86
C LYS A 39 -9.27 5.51 -7.49
N LYS A 40 -10.08 4.88 -6.63
CA LYS A 40 -10.30 5.32 -5.25
C LYS A 40 -9.30 4.58 -4.37
N GLY A 41 -8.45 5.33 -3.67
CA GLY A 41 -7.63 4.77 -2.61
C GLY A 41 -8.51 4.29 -1.46
N GLY A 42 -8.02 3.31 -0.72
CA GLY A 42 -8.65 2.82 0.50
C GLY A 42 -8.41 3.77 1.67
N PHE A 43 -8.10 3.20 2.83
CA PHE A 43 -7.78 3.97 4.02
C PHE A 43 -6.52 4.82 3.87
N ILE A 44 -6.58 6.02 4.45
CA ILE A 44 -5.42 6.89 4.66
C ILE A 44 -4.88 6.59 6.06
N TYR A 45 -3.60 6.26 6.12
CA TYR A 45 -2.87 5.97 7.34
C TYR A 45 -1.88 7.11 7.59
N SER A 46 -1.73 7.52 8.85
CA SER A 46 -0.78 8.60 9.20
C SER A 46 0.68 8.23 8.90
N THR A 47 1.02 6.94 8.95
CA THR A 47 2.37 6.42 8.70
C THR A 47 2.35 5.25 7.71
N GLN A 48 3.45 5.09 6.99
CA GLN A 48 3.63 3.96 6.08
C GLN A 48 3.63 2.61 6.82
N ASP A 49 4.12 2.58 8.07
CA ASP A 49 4.13 1.38 8.93
C ASP A 49 2.71 0.89 9.24
N ASN A 50 1.81 1.80 9.65
CA ASN A 50 0.41 1.44 9.89
C ASN A 50 -0.27 0.90 8.62
N CYS A 51 0.05 1.48 7.46
CA CYS A 51 -0.46 1.01 6.18
C CYS A 51 0.01 -0.41 5.87
N ARG A 52 1.28 -0.74 6.16
CA ARG A 52 1.84 -2.09 5.99
C ARG A 52 1.19 -3.08 6.94
N LYS A 53 1.14 -2.79 8.24
CA LYS A 53 0.51 -3.65 9.26
C LYS A 53 -0.93 -3.99 8.93
N SER A 54 -1.72 -2.99 8.52
CA SER A 54 -3.13 -3.23 8.17
C SER A 54 -3.29 -4.13 6.94
N LEU A 55 -2.31 -4.19 6.04
CA LEU A 55 -2.32 -5.11 4.91
C LEU A 55 -1.89 -6.53 5.33
N GLU A 56 -0.99 -6.65 6.30
CA GLU A 56 -0.52 -7.95 6.83
C GLU A 56 -1.56 -8.64 7.73
N GLU A 57 -2.40 -7.88 8.44
CA GLU A 57 -3.47 -8.42 9.28
C GLU A 57 -4.77 -8.76 8.52
N SER A 58 -4.85 -8.49 7.21
CA SER A 58 -6.09 -8.61 6.42
C SER A 58 -6.18 -9.87 5.55
#